data_AF-A0A357Y2F4-F1
#
_entry.id   AF-A0A357Y2F4-F1
#
_cell.length_a   1.000
_cell.length_b   1.000
_cell.length_c   1.000
_cell.angle_alpha   90.00
_cell.angle_beta   90.00
_cell.angle_gamma   90.00
#
_symmetry.space_group_name_H-M   'P 1'
#
loop_
_entity.id
_entity.type
_entity.pdbx_description
1 polymer ?
#
loop_
_entity_poly.entity_id
_entity_poly.type
_entity_poly.pdbx_seq_one_letter_code
_entity_poly.pdbx_strand_id
1 'polypeptide(L)'
;MTVVYDAASNSYRILGAREGLNEEGAADRNLVKLKPGDTVTTQQYMMHDGKAGYEGRMADIDTFQLSENFQIRDTKLKDGTYAYVFDFITPTDDTAMSAMAFYEIKQGEVTTYVAKQ
;
A
#
# COMPACT_ATOMS: atom_id res chain seq x y z
N MET A 1 -4.88 -8.22 2.60
CA MET A 1 -4.17 -8.76 3.78
C MET A 1 -3.92 -7.62 4.77
N THR A 2 -4.09 -7.88 6.06
CA THR A 2 -3.84 -6.93 7.15
C THR A 2 -2.61 -7.36 7.92
N VAL A 3 -1.61 -6.48 7.99
CA VAL A 3 -0.34 -6.71 8.67
C VAL A 3 -0.16 -5.64 9.73
N VAL A 4 0.32 -6.03 10.91
CA VAL A 4 0.72 -5.12 11.97
C VAL A 4 2.19 -5.30 12.29
N TYR A 5 2.84 -4.21 12.65
CA TYR A 5 4.21 -4.23 13.16
C TYR A 5 4.17 -4.16 14.69
N ASP A 6 4.85 -5.10 15.35
CA ASP A 6 5.04 -5.10 16.79
C ASP A 6 6.43 -4.55 17.13
N ALA A 7 6.45 -3.33 17.67
CA ALA A 7 7.68 -2.63 18.03
C ALA A 7 8.44 -3.30 19.19
N ALA A 8 7.76 -4.04 20.07
CA ALA A 8 8.41 -4.72 21.19
C ALA A 8 9.23 -5.94 20.73
N SER A 9 8.72 -6.67 19.74
CA SER A 9 9.40 -7.82 19.15
C SER A 9 10.16 -7.51 17.86
N ASN A 10 10.08 -6.27 17.36
CA ASN A 10 10.64 -5.83 16.08
C ASN A 10 10.25 -6.78 14.92
N SER A 11 8.97 -7.15 14.86
CA SER A 11 8.49 -8.18 13.93
C SER A 11 7.12 -7.85 13.34
N TYR A 12 6.87 -8.38 12.14
CA TYR A 12 5.58 -8.27 11.48
C TYR A 12 4.69 -9.45 11.85
N ARG A 13 3.40 -9.17 12.07
CA ARG A 13 2.38 -10.18 12.27
C ARG A 13 1.22 -10.00 11.30
N ILE A 14 0.89 -11.06 10.60
CA ILE A 14 -0.27 -11.10 9.70
C ILE A 14 -1.51 -11.38 10.57
N LEU A 15 -2.49 -10.48 10.54
CA LEU A 15 -3.75 -10.67 11.25
C LEU A 15 -4.77 -11.50 10.44
N GLY A 16 -4.65 -11.47 9.10
CA GLY A 16 -5.51 -12.19 8.18
C GLY A 16 -5.71 -11.44 6.88
N ALA A 17 -6.65 -11.89 6.06
CA ALA A 17 -7.15 -11.18 4.89
C ALA A 17 -8.68 -11.14 4.92
N ARG A 18 -9.27 -10.18 4.20
CA ARG A 18 -10.71 -10.22 3.92
C ARG A 18 -10.92 -11.10 2.70
N GLU A 19 -12.00 -11.85 2.67
CA GLU A 19 -12.46 -12.45 1.42
C GLU A 19 -12.82 -11.34 0.42
N GLY A 20 -12.73 -11.67 -0.87
CA GLY A 20 -13.13 -10.76 -1.95
C GLY A 20 -14.61 -10.43 -1.88
N LEU A 21 -15.11 -9.70 -2.89
CA LEU A 21 -16.54 -9.46 -2.99
C LEU A 21 -17.28 -10.78 -3.18
N ASN A 22 -18.32 -11.01 -2.38
CA ASN A 22 -19.24 -12.12 -2.60
C ASN A 22 -20.10 -11.88 -3.86
N GLU A 23 -20.93 -12.85 -4.24
CA GLU A 23 -21.80 -12.75 -5.44
C GLU A 23 -22.74 -11.53 -5.41
N GLU A 24 -22.98 -10.96 -4.23
CA GLU A 24 -23.82 -9.79 -4.00
C GLU A 24 -23.02 -8.47 -4.00
N GLY A 25 -21.71 -8.53 -4.25
CA GLY A 25 -20.83 -7.36 -4.31
C GLY A 25 -20.42 -6.78 -2.96
N ALA A 26 -20.66 -7.49 -1.85
CA ALA A 26 -20.26 -7.07 -0.51
C ALA A 26 -18.86 -7.62 -0.16
N ALA A 27 -17.99 -6.74 0.34
CA ALA A 27 -16.71 -7.14 0.92
C ALA A 27 -16.93 -7.73 2.32
N ASP A 28 -16.23 -8.83 2.64
CA ASP A 28 -16.31 -9.40 3.98
C ASP A 28 -15.77 -8.41 5.02
N ARG A 29 -16.53 -8.29 6.12
CA ARG A 29 -16.19 -7.43 7.25
C ARG A 29 -15.15 -8.09 8.16
N ASN A 30 -15.01 -9.40 8.12
CA ASN A 30 -14.14 -10.16 9.01
C ASN A 30 -12.77 -10.45 8.37
N LEU A 31 -11.77 -10.61 9.23
CA LEU A 31 -10.48 -11.13 8.81
C LEU A 31 -10.49 -12.65 8.94
N VAL A 32 -10.18 -13.32 7.85
CA VAL A 32 -9.91 -14.75 7.80
C VAL A 32 -8.41 -14.98 7.98
N LYS A 33 -8.06 -15.90 8.88
CA LYS A 33 -6.68 -16.29 9.10
C LYS A 33 -6.17 -17.07 7.88
N LEU A 34 -5.10 -16.58 7.28
CA LEU A 34 -4.44 -17.21 6.15
C LEU A 34 -3.73 -18.49 6.58
N LYS A 35 -3.75 -19.51 5.72
CA LYS A 35 -3.04 -20.80 5.88
C LYS A 35 -2.19 -21.12 4.65
N PRO A 36 -1.17 -21.98 4.79
CA PRO A 36 -0.41 -22.46 3.63
C PRO A 36 -1.34 -23.08 2.58
N GLY A 37 -1.06 -22.78 1.31
CA GLY A 37 -1.86 -23.20 0.15
C GLY A 37 -3.01 -22.25 -0.21
N ASP A 38 -3.35 -21.27 0.62
CA ASP A 38 -4.34 -20.25 0.23
C ASP A 38 -3.82 -19.42 -0.95
N THR A 39 -4.70 -19.17 -1.92
CA THR A 39 -4.44 -18.24 -3.02
C THR A 39 -4.76 -16.82 -2.57
N VAL A 40 -3.78 -15.92 -2.65
CA VAL A 40 -3.90 -14.53 -2.23
C VAL A 40 -3.60 -13.61 -3.40
N THR A 41 -4.46 -12.62 -3.60
CA THR A 41 -4.24 -11.50 -4.52
C THR A 41 -3.90 -10.25 -3.71
N THR A 42 -2.79 -9.60 -4.05
CA THR A 42 -2.43 -8.29 -3.49
C THR A 42 -3.14 -7.19 -4.26
N GLN A 43 -3.66 -6.21 -3.53
CA GLN A 43 -4.25 -5.03 -4.12
C GLN A 43 -3.44 -3.80 -3.74
N GLN A 44 -3.15 -2.93 -4.70
CA GLN A 44 -2.46 -1.67 -4.47
C GLN A 44 -3.35 -0.50 -4.89
N TYR A 45 -3.25 0.59 -4.14
CA TYR A 45 -3.90 1.84 -4.50
C TYR A 45 -3.03 2.56 -5.53
N MET A 46 -3.54 2.70 -6.75
CA MET A 46 -2.85 3.36 -7.85
C MET A 46 -3.51 4.71 -8.12
N MET A 47 -2.71 5.77 -8.12
CA MET A 47 -3.12 7.09 -8.58
C MET A 47 -2.96 7.17 -10.10
N HIS A 48 -3.96 7.69 -10.78
CA HIS A 48 -3.93 7.96 -12.21
C HIS A 48 -4.49 9.35 -12.50
N ASP A 49 -4.12 9.91 -13.65
CA ASP A 49 -4.62 11.21 -14.10
C ASP A 49 -6.14 11.11 -14.36
N GLY A 50 -6.93 11.80 -13.53
CA GLY A 50 -8.37 11.93 -13.67
C GLY A 50 -8.75 13.33 -14.19
N LYS A 51 -10.02 13.49 -14.58
CA LYS A 51 -10.51 14.76 -15.18
C LYS A 51 -10.52 15.94 -14.21
N ALA A 52 -10.50 15.69 -12.91
CA ALA A 52 -10.54 16.68 -11.85
C ALA A 52 -9.28 16.67 -10.94
N GLY A 53 -8.22 15.97 -11.35
CA GLY A 53 -7.03 15.72 -10.53
C GLY A 53 -6.67 14.23 -10.50
N TYR A 54 -5.74 13.84 -9.63
CA TYR A 54 -5.39 12.44 -9.48
C TYR A 54 -6.54 11.65 -8.84
N GLU A 55 -7.02 10.62 -9.53
CA GLU A 55 -7.99 9.66 -8.99
C GLU A 55 -7.25 8.41 -8.54
N GLY A 56 -7.55 7.93 -7.34
CA GLY A 56 -6.97 6.68 -6.86
C GLY A 56 -7.93 5.51 -7.02
N ARG A 57 -7.44 4.38 -7.56
CA ARG A 57 -8.19 3.13 -7.69
C ARG A 57 -7.39 1.98 -7.10
N MET A 58 -8.08 1.08 -6.41
CA MET A 58 -7.50 -0.21 -6.02
C MET A 58 -7.39 -1.08 -7.25
N ALA A 59 -6.22 -1.69 -7.46
CA ALA A 59 -6.00 -2.67 -8.50
C ALA A 59 -5.32 -3.90 -7.95
N ASP A 60 -5.71 -5.05 -8.48
CA ASP A 60 -5.06 -6.34 -8.24
C ASP A 60 -3.71 -6.35 -8.96
N ILE A 61 -2.65 -6.70 -8.23
CA ILE A 61 -1.27 -6.67 -8.73
C ILE A 61 -0.73 -8.09 -8.88
N ASP A 62 -0.47 -8.77 -7.77
CA ASP A 62 0.11 -10.11 -7.76
C ASP A 62 -0.83 -11.14 -7.13
N THR A 63 -0.98 -12.29 -7.78
CA THR A 63 -1.70 -13.46 -7.26
C THR A 63 -0.73 -14.62 -7.05
N PHE A 64 -0.68 -15.17 -5.84
CA PHE A 64 0.23 -16.27 -5.50
C PHE A 64 -0.37 -17.19 -4.43
N GLN A 65 0.18 -18.41 -4.32
CA GLN A 65 -0.13 -19.31 -3.22
C GLN A 65 0.79 -19.06 -2.03
N LEU A 66 0.22 -19.06 -0.82
CA LEU A 66 0.99 -18.92 0.40
C LEU A 66 1.81 -20.19 0.67
N SER A 67 3.12 -20.02 0.83
CA SER A 67 4.00 -21.09 1.28
C SER A 67 3.87 -21.32 2.78
N GLU A 68 4.34 -22.49 3.25
CA GLU A 68 4.38 -22.82 4.68
C GLU A 68 5.18 -21.80 5.51
N ASN A 69 6.18 -21.18 4.90
CA ASN A 69 7.10 -20.23 5.55
C ASN A 69 6.90 -18.79 5.07
N PHE A 70 5.69 -18.44 4.63
CA PHE A 70 5.39 -17.08 4.21
C PHE A 70 5.63 -16.09 5.35
N GLN A 71 6.26 -14.96 5.03
CA GLN A 71 6.62 -13.95 6.01
C GLN A 71 6.69 -12.57 5.37
N ILE A 72 6.40 -11.56 6.18
CA ILE A 72 6.58 -10.16 5.82
C ILE A 72 7.91 -9.69 6.39
N ARG A 73 8.68 -8.98 5.59
CA ARG A 73 9.99 -8.44 5.96
C ARG A 73 10.15 -7.07 5.33
N ASP A 74 10.89 -6.22 6.02
CA ASP A 74 11.39 -5.00 5.40
C ASP A 74 12.40 -5.35 4.32
N THR A 75 12.31 -4.60 3.23
CA THR A 75 13.36 -4.56 2.21
C THR A 75 13.76 -3.13 1.99
N LYS A 76 15.04 -2.91 1.66
CA LYS A 76 15.47 -1.60 1.15
C LYS A 76 14.69 -1.31 -0.13
N LEU A 77 14.26 -0.06 -0.27
CA LEU A 77 13.75 0.44 -1.55
C LEU A 77 14.83 0.25 -2.62
N LYS A 78 14.39 -0.13 -3.81
CA LYS A 78 15.28 -0.28 -4.96
C LYS A 78 15.60 1.11 -5.52
N ASP A 79 16.59 1.16 -6.42
CA ASP A 79 16.84 2.36 -7.20
C ASP A 79 15.57 2.80 -7.94
N GLY A 80 15.27 4.09 -7.90
CA GLY A 80 14.03 4.65 -8.44
C GLY A 80 13.73 6.05 -7.93
N THR A 81 12.72 6.68 -8.54
CA THR A 81 12.18 7.97 -8.10
C THR A 81 10.89 7.71 -7.34
N TYR A 82 10.83 8.25 -6.13
CA TYR A 82 9.67 8.17 -5.25
C TYR A 82 9.21 9.57 -4.90
N ALA A 83 7.95 9.68 -4.50
CA ALA A 83 7.36 10.94 -4.08
C ALA A 83 6.61 10.77 -2.77
N TYR A 84 6.64 11.80 -1.94
CA TYR A 84 5.74 11.95 -0.80
C TYR A 84 4.97 13.27 -0.93
N VAL A 85 3.72 13.20 -0.52
CA VAL A 85 2.80 14.32 -0.49
C VAL A 85 1.98 14.24 0.78
N PHE A 86 1.72 15.39 1.40
CA PHE A 86 0.79 15.47 2.51
C PHE A 86 -0.54 15.99 1.98
N ASP A 87 -1.61 15.27 2.28
CA ASP A 87 -2.97 15.72 2.05
C ASP A 87 -3.57 16.19 3.38
N PHE A 88 -4.06 17.42 3.40
CA PHE A 88 -4.76 17.99 4.54
C PHE A 88 -6.25 17.96 4.26
N ILE A 89 -6.98 17.18 5.05
CA ILE A 89 -8.43 17.03 4.95
C ILE A 89 -9.07 17.72 6.16
N THR A 90 -9.93 18.69 5.91
CA THR A 90 -10.69 19.38 6.96
C THR A 90 -11.85 18.52 7.46
N PRO A 91 -12.46 18.83 8.63
CA PRO A 91 -13.67 18.15 9.09
C PRO A 91 -14.90 18.29 8.17
N THR A 92 -14.87 19.23 7.22
CA THR A 92 -15.92 19.47 6.21
C THR A 92 -15.58 18.85 4.85
N ASP A 93 -14.58 17.96 4.79
CA ASP A 93 -14.07 17.29 3.60
C ASP A 93 -13.40 18.20 2.55
N ASP A 94 -13.11 19.45 2.89
CA ASP A 94 -12.23 20.28 2.04
C ASP A 94 -10.79 19.76 2.11
N THR A 95 -10.09 19.76 0.97
CA THR A 95 -8.72 19.22 0.86
C THR A 95 -7.70 20.26 0.41
N ALA A 96 -6.46 20.11 0.87
CA ALA A 96 -5.32 20.87 0.39
C ALA A 96 -4.06 19.98 0.38
N MET A 97 -3.40 19.94 -0.77
CA MET A 97 -2.22 19.09 -0.99
C MET A 97 -0.93 19.90 -0.84
N SER A 98 0.08 19.35 -0.18
CA SER A 98 1.42 19.94 -0.16
C SER A 98 2.05 19.94 -1.55
N ALA A 99 3.11 20.72 -1.75
CA ALA A 99 4.01 20.46 -2.88
C ALA A 99 4.53 19.01 -2.79
N MET A 100 4.63 18.35 -3.95
CA MET A 100 5.19 17.01 -4.02
C MET A 100 6.70 17.09 -3.81
N ALA A 101 7.19 16.32 -2.86
CA ALA A 101 8.61 16.18 -2.61
C ALA A 101 9.06 14.82 -3.09
N PHE A 102 10.12 14.83 -3.86
CA PHE A 102 10.68 13.66 -4.50
C PHE A 102 11.97 13.25 -3.81
N TYR A 103 12.23 11.95 -3.81
CA TYR A 103 13.54 11.42 -3.53
C TYR A 103 13.92 10.38 -4.57
N GLU A 104 15.13 10.48 -5.07
CA GLU A 104 15.72 9.54 -6.01
C GLU A 104 16.73 8.67 -5.28
N ILE A 105 16.62 7.36 -5.47
CA ILE A 105 17.59 6.37 -5.02
C ILE A 105 18.39 5.92 -6.23
N LYS A 106 19.71 6.13 -6.20
CA LYS A 106 20.65 5.66 -7.23
C LYS A 106 21.84 5.00 -6.55
N GLN A 107 22.07 3.73 -6.85
CA GLN A 107 23.13 2.93 -6.24
C GLN A 107 23.08 2.98 -4.70
N GLY A 108 21.88 3.08 -4.13
CA GLY A 108 21.65 3.22 -2.69
C GLY A 108 21.88 4.62 -2.10
N GLU A 109 22.27 5.62 -2.89
CA GLU A 109 22.36 7.02 -2.44
C GLU A 109 21.03 7.73 -2.65
N VAL A 110 20.65 8.58 -1.69
CA VAL A 110 19.36 9.31 -1.68
C VAL A 110 19.59 10.79 -2.00
N THR A 111 18.92 11.30 -3.03
CA THR A 111 18.84 12.74 -3.33
C THR A 111 17.41 13.23 -3.26
N THR A 112 17.16 14.36 -2.60
CA THR A 112 15.80 14.92 -2.41
C THR A 112 15.61 16.24 -3.15
N TYR A 113 14.43 16.46 -3.72
CA TYR A 113 14.06 17.73 -4.35
C TYR A 113 12.55 17.98 -4.30
N VAL A 114 12.13 19.24 -4.36
CA VAL A 114 10.71 19.61 -4.50
C VAL A 114 10.48 20.03 -5.94
N ALA A 115 9.36 19.63 -6.55
CA ALA A 115 8.99 20.13 -7.88
C ALA A 115 8.87 21.67 -7.83
N LYS A 116 9.54 22.36 -8.75
CA LYS A 116 9.34 23.80 -8.91
C LYS A 116 7.91 24.02 -9.40
N GLN A 117 7.19 24.91 -8.71
CA GLN A 117 5.88 25.41 -9.14
C GLN A 117 6.02 26.33 -10.35
#